data_AF-A0A7W1KQM3-F1
#
_entry.id   AF-A0A7W1KQM3-F1
#
_cell.length_a   1.000
_cell.length_b   1.000
_cell.length_c   1.000
_cell.angle_alpha   90.00
_cell.angle_beta   90.00
_cell.angle_gamma   90.00
#
_symmetry.space_group_name_H-M   'P 1'
#
loop_
_entity.id
_entity.type
_entity.pdbx_description
1 polymer ?
#
loop_
_entity_poly.entity_id
_entity_poly.type
_entity_poly.pdbx_seq_one_letter_code
_entity_poly.pdbx_strand_id
1 'polypeptide(L)'
;MSFIGTGLREIGLKVRRQKTRMALRHEKRLLQKSEIALGREGCDQAVNFPEVRNEIVALKKLEQEQREVGVRISQIEDGIKQIESQRQQNAKEQTNALATLEEEKKPMTQRRIEAESIADLCNRELSGVERRLQDNDAAERELMRKIAELQAQVPAPPDLQAQTSTLSAKRTQLPEQRAEISRARIGSADACRQAKEKLTFEQCALEDVEKRIAKIRNDFEARDRTLNENARVQQDALKEARTHHQTVEERKNPAYLNIGRHLATTRIAPPSAPHLLDDVLRHRGAVERHSEHKAELAVLSSQIDKQELRKFYFSILSVLILLAIILPLVFQSPAKREWLPQETEAILSVNTQQLQRDDLVKRWEKEPSDEWQTIWSGLTAHALRTPVLNLSRDTIRVTRGMTGGASGEVREFVLVQAKGDVAGVLHSVEKEQGFERRPISGLPVWSRSDFALARVGPRTLAVGAPEEVEELVRVRLGIKQDLKITGPLFDRFQALDQESAVRLISSDPPNLPRYFSPIFMRELLDATQIFGLGLTLGNPVKGRVLLKMNSSKAADELAQKVRDEPQRWLRLEDSEFLLYAQPPEIATEGTGVEIRFNVPEDSARLLLQRVAKTSSSPTVAGD
;
A
#
# COMPACT_ATOMS: atom_id res chain seq x y z
N MET A 1 53.55 -19.38 30.48
CA MET A 1 52.50 -20.05 29.67
C MET A 1 51.56 -20.96 30.49
N SER A 2 51.70 -21.13 31.82
CA SER A 2 50.82 -22.03 32.61
C SER A 2 49.39 -21.50 32.79
N PHE A 3 49.21 -20.19 33.03
CA PHE A 3 47.89 -19.60 33.35
C PHE A 3 46.85 -19.69 32.23
N ILE A 4 47.28 -19.73 30.95
CA ILE A 4 46.38 -19.88 29.80
C ILE A 4 45.78 -21.30 29.77
N GLY A 5 46.61 -22.33 30.02
CA GLY A 5 46.17 -23.71 30.10
C GLY A 5 45.18 -23.95 31.25
N THR A 6 45.49 -23.41 32.44
CA THR A 6 44.62 -23.47 33.63
C THR A 6 43.29 -22.73 33.38
N GLY A 7 43.34 -21.58 32.72
CA GLY A 7 42.16 -20.81 32.33
C GLY A 7 41.25 -21.51 31.33
N LEU A 8 41.82 -22.06 30.26
CA LEU A 8 41.08 -22.83 29.25
C LEU A 8 40.44 -24.09 29.86
N ARG A 9 41.12 -24.75 30.80
CA ARG A 9 40.59 -25.91 31.54
C ARG A 9 39.36 -25.53 32.37
N GLU A 10 39.39 -24.40 33.08
CA GLU A 10 38.22 -23.92 33.85
C GLU A 10 37.07 -23.45 32.93
N ILE A 11 37.37 -22.80 31.79
CA ILE A 11 36.33 -22.50 30.78
C ILE A 11 35.68 -23.79 30.29
N GLY A 12 36.47 -24.82 29.97
CA GLY A 12 35.97 -26.13 29.57
C GLY A 12 35.05 -26.76 30.62
N LEU A 13 35.42 -26.70 31.91
CA LEU A 13 34.57 -27.15 33.02
C LEU A 13 33.30 -26.31 33.19
N LYS A 14 33.36 -24.99 32.97
CA LYS A 14 32.17 -24.12 32.99
C LYS A 14 31.20 -24.46 31.86
N VAL A 15 31.69 -24.64 30.63
CA VAL A 15 30.87 -25.04 29.48
C VAL A 15 30.22 -26.40 29.72
N ARG A 16 30.98 -27.39 30.22
CA ARG A 16 30.44 -28.70 30.59
C ARG A 16 29.37 -28.58 31.68
N ARG A 17 29.59 -27.78 32.73
CA ARG A 17 28.58 -27.51 33.78
C ARG A 17 27.32 -26.86 33.23
N GLN A 18 27.44 -25.90 32.32
CA GLN A 18 26.29 -25.24 31.70
C GLN A 18 25.52 -26.21 30.82
N LYS A 19 26.21 -27.02 30.01
CA LYS A 19 25.60 -28.09 29.21
C LYS A 19 24.85 -29.09 30.08
N THR A 20 25.47 -29.57 31.16
CA THR A 20 24.82 -30.48 32.12
C THR A 20 23.64 -29.83 32.83
N ARG A 21 23.70 -28.54 33.18
CA ARG A 21 22.54 -27.81 33.76
C ARG A 21 21.38 -27.70 32.76
N MET A 22 21.66 -27.42 31.49
CA MET A 22 20.64 -27.33 30.45
C MET A 22 20.02 -28.70 30.17
N ALA A 23 20.85 -29.75 30.04
CA ALA A 23 20.40 -31.13 29.90
C ALA A 23 19.53 -31.56 31.09
N LEU A 24 19.98 -31.29 32.32
CA LEU A 24 19.21 -31.60 33.54
C LEU A 24 17.87 -30.85 33.59
N ARG A 25 17.81 -29.58 33.19
CA ARG A 25 16.53 -28.84 33.09
C ARG A 25 15.62 -29.43 32.03
N HIS A 26 16.17 -29.83 30.89
CA HIS A 26 15.41 -30.44 29.81
C HIS A 26 14.84 -31.79 30.24
N GLU A 27 15.68 -32.67 30.77
CA GLU A 27 15.28 -33.99 31.28
C GLU A 27 14.28 -33.88 32.44
N LYS A 28 14.41 -32.90 33.34
CA LYS A 28 13.39 -32.66 34.39
C LYS A 28 12.03 -32.25 33.82
N ARG A 29 12.00 -31.48 32.73
CA ARG A 29 10.74 -31.12 32.06
C ARG A 29 10.13 -32.33 31.33
N LEU A 30 10.96 -33.14 30.66
CA LEU A 30 10.51 -34.38 30.03
C LEU A 30 9.97 -35.35 31.07
N LEU A 31 10.69 -35.53 32.18
CA LEU A 31 10.24 -36.34 33.32
C LEU A 31 8.89 -35.87 33.85
N GLN A 32 8.71 -34.56 34.07
CA GLN A 32 7.43 -34.03 34.54
C GLN A 32 6.29 -34.31 33.55
N LYS A 33 6.54 -34.21 32.24
CA LYS A 33 5.55 -34.53 31.20
C LYS A 33 5.22 -36.01 31.15
N SER A 34 6.23 -36.88 31.22
CA SER A 34 6.04 -38.34 31.23
C SER A 34 5.33 -38.78 32.51
N GLU A 35 5.62 -38.16 33.67
CA GLU A 35 4.91 -38.42 34.93
C GLU A 35 3.44 -37.99 34.84
N ILE A 36 3.13 -36.82 34.24
CA ILE A 36 1.74 -36.40 34.00
C ILE A 36 1.02 -37.39 33.07
N ALA A 37 1.66 -37.81 31.97
CA ALA A 37 1.08 -38.77 31.03
C ALA A 37 0.81 -40.13 31.69
N LEU A 38 1.78 -40.63 32.45
CA LEU A 38 1.63 -41.86 33.23
C LEU A 38 0.49 -41.75 34.25
N GLY A 39 0.35 -40.61 34.93
CA GLY A 39 -0.73 -40.40 35.89
C GLY A 39 -2.11 -40.25 35.27
N ARG A 40 -2.18 -39.74 34.03
CA ARG A 40 -3.43 -39.62 33.27
C ARG A 40 -3.96 -40.98 32.85
N GLU A 41 -3.12 -41.80 32.22
CA GLU A 41 -3.49 -43.16 31.77
C GLU A 41 -3.57 -44.14 32.95
N GLY A 42 -2.82 -43.88 34.02
CA GLY A 42 -2.73 -44.72 35.21
C GLY A 42 -3.77 -44.45 36.29
N CYS A 43 -4.71 -43.54 36.04
CA CYS A 43 -5.65 -43.08 37.07
C CYS A 43 -6.51 -44.23 37.62
N ASP A 44 -6.90 -45.20 36.78
CA ASP A 44 -7.70 -46.35 37.19
C ASP A 44 -6.94 -47.30 38.12
N GLN A 45 -5.63 -47.47 37.90
CA GLN A 45 -4.78 -48.29 38.77
C GLN A 45 -4.48 -47.55 40.08
N ALA A 46 -4.41 -46.22 40.04
CA ALA A 46 -4.16 -45.36 41.18
C ALA A 46 -5.28 -45.40 42.23
N VAL A 47 -6.52 -45.74 41.84
CA VAL A 47 -7.69 -45.83 42.73
C VAL A 47 -7.50 -46.79 43.91
N ASN A 48 -6.65 -47.80 43.74
CA ASN A 48 -6.39 -48.80 44.77
C ASN A 48 -5.40 -48.35 45.86
N PHE A 49 -4.83 -47.14 45.74
CA PHE A 49 -3.80 -46.62 46.65
C PHE A 49 -4.34 -45.51 47.55
N PRO A 50 -4.30 -45.66 48.89
CA PRO A 50 -4.77 -44.63 49.81
C PRO A 50 -3.95 -43.33 49.74
N GLU A 51 -2.68 -43.38 49.32
CA GLU A 51 -1.73 -42.27 49.29
C GLU A 51 -2.09 -41.19 48.25
N VAL A 52 -2.84 -41.54 47.19
CA VAL A 52 -3.26 -40.63 46.10
C VAL A 52 -4.77 -40.42 46.05
N ARG A 53 -5.49 -40.85 47.10
CA ARG A 53 -6.95 -40.78 47.18
C ARG A 53 -7.48 -39.35 47.09
N ASN A 54 -6.78 -38.39 47.69
CA ASN A 54 -7.17 -36.98 47.69
C ASN A 54 -7.09 -36.38 46.28
N GLU A 55 -6.03 -36.73 45.53
CA GLU A 55 -5.82 -36.34 44.15
C GLU A 55 -6.90 -36.90 43.23
N ILE A 56 -7.30 -38.16 43.44
CA ILE A 56 -8.39 -38.79 42.68
C ILE A 56 -9.74 -38.10 42.95
N VAL A 57 -10.04 -37.77 44.21
CA VAL A 57 -11.26 -37.03 44.56
C VAL A 57 -11.26 -35.64 43.90
N ALA A 58 -10.11 -34.95 43.91
CA ALA A 58 -9.95 -33.66 43.23
C ALA A 58 -10.15 -33.77 41.71
N LEU A 59 -9.59 -34.81 41.08
CA LEU A 59 -9.79 -35.07 39.65
C LEU A 59 -11.25 -35.31 39.30
N LYS A 60 -11.97 -36.15 40.05
CA LYS A 60 -13.40 -36.41 39.82
C LYS A 60 -14.25 -35.14 39.88
N LYS A 61 -13.92 -34.22 40.80
CA LYS A 61 -14.59 -32.92 40.90
C LYS A 61 -14.32 -32.05 39.66
N LEU A 62 -13.07 -31.98 39.21
CA LEU A 62 -12.69 -31.23 38.00
C LEU A 62 -13.25 -31.85 36.72
N GLU A 63 -13.39 -33.17 36.65
CA GLU A 63 -14.07 -33.86 35.54
C GLU A 63 -15.56 -33.55 35.49
N GLN A 64 -16.23 -33.45 36.65
CA GLN A 64 -17.62 -33.00 36.70
C GLN A 64 -17.76 -31.56 36.22
N GLU A 65 -16.92 -30.64 36.72
CA GLU A 65 -16.89 -29.23 36.28
C GLU A 65 -16.67 -29.14 34.76
N GLN A 66 -15.75 -29.95 34.21
CA GLN A 66 -15.52 -30.00 32.77
C GLN A 66 -16.75 -30.47 31.98
N ARG A 67 -17.45 -31.52 32.45
CA ARG A 67 -18.67 -32.01 31.80
C ARG A 67 -19.76 -30.94 31.79
N GLU A 68 -19.93 -30.22 32.89
CA GLU A 68 -20.89 -29.11 32.99
C GLU A 68 -20.57 -27.99 31.99
N VAL A 69 -19.28 -27.62 31.87
CA VAL A 69 -18.83 -26.66 30.86
C VAL A 69 -19.02 -27.20 29.45
N GLY A 70 -18.78 -28.49 29.21
CA GLY A 70 -19.03 -29.14 27.93
C GLY A 70 -20.49 -29.04 27.48
N VAL A 71 -21.43 -29.29 28.39
CA VAL A 71 -22.88 -29.13 28.12
C VAL A 71 -23.22 -27.68 27.78
N ARG A 72 -22.64 -26.70 28.52
CA ARG A 72 -22.85 -25.27 28.22
C ARG A 72 -22.31 -24.88 26.84
N ILE A 73 -21.14 -25.39 26.45
CA ILE A 73 -20.57 -25.17 25.11
C ILE A 73 -21.53 -25.67 24.04
N SER A 74 -22.06 -26.89 24.17
CA SER A 74 -23.03 -27.44 23.20
C SER A 74 -24.31 -26.62 23.11
N GLN A 75 -24.84 -26.16 24.25
CA GLN A 75 -26.03 -25.30 24.27
C GLN A 75 -25.81 -23.96 23.55
N ILE A 76 -24.64 -23.33 23.75
CA ILE A 76 -24.27 -22.08 23.07
C ILE A 76 -24.10 -22.31 21.56
N GLU A 77 -23.44 -23.40 21.15
CA GLU A 77 -23.25 -23.73 19.74
C GLU A 77 -24.59 -23.97 19.02
N ASP A 78 -25.54 -24.65 19.66
CA ASP A 78 -26.88 -24.82 19.10
C ASP A 78 -27.66 -23.51 19.04
N GLY A 79 -27.50 -22.63 20.04
CA GLY A 79 -28.04 -21.27 20.01
C GLY A 79 -27.50 -20.43 18.84
N ILE A 80 -26.20 -20.53 18.54
CA ILE A 80 -25.58 -19.86 17.38
C ILE A 80 -26.17 -20.39 16.07
N LYS A 81 -26.30 -21.72 15.91
CA LYS A 81 -26.92 -22.30 14.71
C LYS A 81 -28.36 -21.83 14.51
N GLN A 82 -29.12 -21.69 15.59
CA GLN A 82 -30.48 -21.18 15.52
C GLN A 82 -30.53 -19.72 15.05
N ILE A 83 -29.63 -18.86 15.56
CA ILE A 83 -29.52 -17.47 15.11
C ILE A 83 -29.12 -17.40 13.63
N GLU A 84 -28.17 -18.22 13.19
CA GLU A 84 -27.76 -18.28 11.78
C GLU A 84 -28.91 -18.71 10.85
N SER A 85 -29.69 -19.72 11.28
CA SER A 85 -30.90 -20.15 10.57
C SER A 85 -31.93 -19.01 10.46
N GLN A 86 -32.18 -18.28 11.56
CA GLN A 86 -33.06 -17.11 11.57
C GLN A 86 -32.58 -16.01 10.62
N ARG A 87 -31.27 -15.75 10.55
CA ARG A 87 -30.70 -14.76 9.62
C ARG A 87 -30.90 -15.17 8.17
N GLN A 88 -30.68 -16.45 7.84
CA GLN A 88 -30.94 -16.96 6.48
C GLN A 88 -32.42 -16.85 6.10
N GLN A 89 -33.32 -17.17 7.03
CA GLN A 89 -34.75 -17.03 6.81
C GLN A 89 -35.15 -15.56 6.61
N ASN A 90 -34.68 -14.66 7.49
CA ASN A 90 -34.93 -13.23 7.37
C ASN A 90 -34.45 -12.70 6.02
N ALA A 91 -33.27 -13.11 5.54
CA ALA A 91 -32.73 -12.69 4.24
C ALA A 91 -33.62 -13.15 3.08
N LYS A 92 -34.13 -14.39 3.11
CA LYS A 92 -35.09 -14.89 2.11
C LYS A 92 -36.40 -14.12 2.13
N GLU A 93 -36.92 -13.80 3.32
CA GLU A 93 -38.13 -13.00 3.48
C GLU A 93 -37.94 -11.59 2.90
N GLN A 94 -36.76 -10.97 3.11
CA GLN A 94 -36.42 -9.67 2.53
C GLN A 94 -36.37 -9.73 1.00
N THR A 95 -35.67 -10.70 0.42
CA THR A 95 -35.55 -10.81 -1.05
C THR A 95 -36.92 -11.02 -1.69
N ASN A 96 -37.78 -11.83 -1.08
CA ASN A 96 -39.12 -12.08 -1.59
C ASN A 96 -39.99 -10.83 -1.50
N ALA A 97 -39.98 -10.13 -0.37
CA ALA A 97 -40.77 -8.91 -0.18
C ALA A 97 -40.31 -7.73 -1.06
N LEU A 98 -39.00 -7.62 -1.32
CA LEU A 98 -38.47 -6.63 -2.26
C LEU A 98 -38.82 -7.00 -3.70
N ALA A 99 -38.71 -8.27 -4.09
CA ALA A 99 -39.09 -8.71 -5.42
C ALA A 99 -40.56 -8.40 -5.75
N THR A 100 -41.48 -8.64 -4.81
CA THR A 100 -42.91 -8.32 -5.01
C THR A 100 -43.14 -6.82 -5.20
N LEU A 101 -42.47 -5.97 -4.42
CA LEU A 101 -42.61 -4.51 -4.56
C LEU A 101 -41.92 -3.96 -5.81
N GLU A 102 -40.83 -4.58 -6.24
CA GLU A 102 -40.17 -4.23 -7.51
C GLU A 102 -41.03 -4.60 -8.73
N GLU A 103 -41.73 -5.73 -8.67
CA GLU A 103 -42.73 -6.10 -9.68
C GLU A 103 -43.90 -5.11 -9.73
N GLU A 104 -44.41 -4.67 -8.57
CA GLU A 104 -45.44 -3.62 -8.49
C GLU A 104 -44.96 -2.25 -9.01
N LYS A 105 -43.68 -1.91 -8.78
CA LYS A 105 -43.09 -0.62 -9.20
C LYS A 105 -42.92 -0.49 -10.72
N LYS A 106 -42.62 -1.58 -11.42
CA LYS A 106 -42.37 -1.58 -12.89
C LYS A 106 -43.49 -0.93 -13.71
N PRO A 107 -44.77 -1.37 -13.61
CA PRO A 107 -45.86 -0.77 -14.39
C PRO A 107 -46.12 0.69 -14.03
N MET A 108 -45.95 1.09 -12.76
CA MET A 108 -46.10 2.48 -12.33
C MET A 108 -45.01 3.39 -12.91
N THR A 109 -43.77 2.88 -12.99
CA THR A 109 -42.67 3.61 -13.64
C THR A 109 -42.97 3.85 -15.12
N GLN A 110 -43.54 2.86 -15.79
CA GLN A 110 -43.94 2.96 -17.19
C GLN A 110 -45.06 3.99 -17.40
N ARG A 111 -46.10 3.97 -16.55
CA ARG A 111 -47.18 4.98 -16.58
C ARG A 111 -46.66 6.40 -16.31
N ARG A 112 -45.70 6.56 -15.39
CA ARG A 112 -45.05 7.86 -15.11
C ARG A 112 -44.27 8.38 -16.32
N ILE A 113 -43.54 7.53 -17.03
CA ILE A 113 -42.82 7.90 -18.27
C ILE A 113 -43.80 8.30 -19.37
N GLU A 114 -44.89 7.55 -19.54
CA GLU A 114 -45.95 7.89 -20.50
C GLU A 114 -46.58 9.25 -20.17
N ALA A 115 -46.95 9.47 -18.90
CA ALA A 115 -47.50 10.75 -18.45
C ALA A 115 -46.51 11.92 -18.62
N GLU A 116 -45.22 11.70 -18.38
CA GLU A 116 -44.15 12.69 -18.58
C GLU A 116 -44.02 13.06 -20.07
N SER A 117 -44.02 12.05 -20.95
CA SER A 117 -43.96 12.28 -22.40
C SER A 117 -45.16 13.08 -22.93
N ILE A 118 -46.37 12.83 -22.39
CA ILE A 118 -47.59 13.56 -22.75
C ILE A 118 -47.53 14.99 -22.22
N ALA A 119 -47.09 15.18 -20.97
CA ALA A 119 -46.92 16.51 -20.39
C ALA A 119 -45.90 17.36 -21.18
N ASP A 120 -44.78 16.76 -21.58
CA ASP A 120 -43.77 17.42 -22.41
C ASP A 120 -44.30 17.80 -23.79
N LEU A 121 -45.05 16.90 -24.44
CA LEU A 121 -45.69 17.20 -25.73
C LEU A 121 -46.66 18.37 -25.60
N CYS A 122 -47.57 18.34 -24.61
CA CYS A 122 -48.51 19.45 -24.37
C CYS A 122 -47.79 20.77 -24.07
N ASN A 123 -46.68 20.73 -23.34
CA ASN A 123 -45.89 21.91 -23.02
C ASN A 123 -45.20 22.49 -24.27
N ARG A 124 -44.69 21.63 -25.17
CA ARG A 124 -44.13 22.05 -26.46
C ARG A 124 -45.19 22.71 -27.34
N GLU A 125 -46.37 22.10 -27.48
CA GLU A 125 -47.47 22.65 -28.25
C GLU A 125 -47.93 24.01 -27.70
N LEU A 126 -48.10 24.12 -26.37
CA LEU A 126 -48.41 25.40 -25.74
C LEU A 126 -47.35 26.46 -26.04
N SER A 127 -46.06 26.13 -25.91
CA SER A 127 -44.97 27.06 -26.24
C SER A 127 -44.95 27.46 -27.73
N GLY A 128 -45.33 26.54 -28.63
CA GLY A 128 -45.45 26.81 -30.06
C GLY A 128 -46.60 27.77 -30.37
N VAL A 129 -47.75 27.58 -29.73
CA VAL A 129 -48.90 28.49 -29.83
C VAL A 129 -48.58 29.86 -29.24
N GLU A 130 -47.87 29.92 -28.12
CA GLU A 130 -47.43 31.20 -27.53
C GLU A 130 -46.45 31.95 -28.41
N ARG A 131 -45.51 31.27 -29.08
CA ARG A 131 -44.64 31.87 -30.10
C ARG A 131 -45.43 32.41 -31.27
N ARG A 132 -46.37 31.63 -31.83
CA ARG A 132 -47.24 32.09 -32.94
C ARG A 132 -48.03 33.34 -32.55
N LEU A 133 -48.46 33.44 -31.30
CA LEU A 133 -49.14 34.63 -30.79
C LEU A 133 -48.18 35.83 -30.73
N GLN A 134 -46.97 35.64 -30.22
CA GLN A 134 -45.92 36.68 -30.19
C GLN A 134 -45.51 37.14 -31.59
N ASP A 135 -45.38 36.22 -32.54
CA ASP A 135 -45.05 36.52 -33.94
C ASP A 135 -46.18 37.29 -34.62
N ASN A 136 -47.44 36.97 -34.34
CA ASN A 136 -48.60 37.71 -34.82
C ASN A 136 -48.62 39.15 -34.27
N ASP A 137 -48.41 39.31 -32.96
CA ASP A 137 -48.30 40.63 -32.31
C ASP A 137 -47.09 41.43 -32.82
N ALA A 138 -45.99 40.75 -33.23
CA ALA A 138 -44.82 41.38 -33.84
C ALA A 138 -45.09 41.82 -35.28
N ALA A 139 -45.75 40.99 -36.09
CA ALA A 139 -46.16 41.30 -37.45
C ALA A 139 -47.13 42.50 -37.50
N GLU A 140 -48.05 42.61 -36.53
CA GLU A 140 -48.94 43.77 -36.42
C GLU A 140 -48.14 45.06 -36.17
N ARG A 141 -47.16 45.01 -35.24
CA ARG A 141 -46.27 46.14 -34.95
C ARG A 141 -45.40 46.52 -36.16
N GLU A 142 -44.91 45.54 -36.91
CA GLU A 142 -44.10 45.77 -38.11
C GLU A 142 -44.92 46.40 -39.25
N LEU A 143 -46.14 45.93 -39.48
CA LEU A 143 -47.05 46.54 -40.46
C LEU A 143 -47.41 47.97 -40.08
N MET A 144 -47.66 48.24 -38.79
CA MET A 144 -47.89 49.59 -38.28
C MET A 144 -46.69 50.51 -38.54
N ARG A 145 -45.47 50.00 -38.30
CA ARG A 145 -44.23 50.73 -38.57
C ARG A 145 -44.05 51.02 -40.06
N LYS A 146 -44.25 50.03 -40.94
CA LYS A 146 -44.14 50.20 -42.41
C LYS A 146 -45.16 51.19 -42.96
N ILE A 147 -46.40 51.19 -42.45
CA ILE A 147 -47.42 52.18 -42.83
C ILE A 147 -46.97 53.60 -42.41
N ALA A 148 -46.42 53.74 -41.20
CA ALA A 148 -45.91 55.04 -40.72
C ALA A 148 -44.68 55.53 -41.51
N GLU A 149 -43.75 54.63 -41.85
CA GLU A 149 -42.56 54.95 -42.65
C GLU A 149 -42.92 55.37 -44.08
N LEU A 150 -43.85 54.68 -44.73
CA LEU A 150 -44.36 55.05 -46.06
C LEU A 150 -45.05 56.42 -46.06
N GLN A 151 -45.77 56.77 -44.99
CA GLN A 151 -46.42 58.08 -44.85
C GLN A 151 -45.45 59.24 -44.59
N ALA A 152 -44.24 58.95 -44.10
CA ALA A 152 -43.23 59.96 -43.75
C ALA A 152 -42.23 60.26 -44.90
N GLN A 153 -42.29 59.54 -46.03
CA GLN A 153 -41.31 59.64 -47.12
C GLN A 153 -41.64 60.78 -48.11
N VAL A 154 -40.66 61.67 -48.39
CA VAL A 154 -40.81 62.83 -49.30
C VAL A 154 -39.66 62.86 -50.33
N PRO A 155 -39.94 62.96 -51.65
CA PRO A 155 -41.26 63.01 -52.29
C PRO A 155 -41.99 61.65 -52.24
N ALA A 156 -43.32 61.69 -52.20
CA ALA A 156 -44.14 60.50 -52.06
C ALA A 156 -43.99 59.55 -53.27
N PRO A 157 -43.85 58.22 -53.05
CA PRO A 157 -43.85 57.23 -54.11
C PRO A 157 -45.11 57.33 -55.00
N PRO A 158 -45.00 57.17 -56.32
CA PRO A 158 -46.13 57.26 -57.25
C PRO A 158 -47.22 56.19 -57.02
N ASP A 159 -46.90 55.12 -56.28
CA ASP A 159 -47.75 53.98 -55.95
C ASP A 159 -48.13 53.91 -54.45
N LEU A 160 -47.92 54.98 -53.68
CA LEU A 160 -48.14 55.05 -52.23
C LEU A 160 -49.55 54.58 -51.80
N GLN A 161 -50.59 54.95 -52.54
CA GLN A 161 -51.99 54.55 -52.24
C GLN A 161 -52.24 53.05 -52.45
N ALA A 162 -51.60 52.45 -53.45
CA ALA A 162 -51.69 51.02 -53.72
C ALA A 162 -50.94 50.21 -52.64
N GLN A 163 -49.77 50.68 -52.21
CA GLN A 163 -48.97 50.01 -51.17
C GLN A 163 -49.59 50.13 -49.77
N THR A 164 -50.12 51.30 -49.40
CA THR A 164 -50.80 51.48 -48.10
C THR A 164 -52.11 50.70 -48.00
N SER A 165 -52.87 50.59 -49.10
CA SER A 165 -54.10 49.77 -49.12
C SER A 165 -53.82 48.26 -49.04
N THR A 166 -52.73 47.77 -49.66
CA THR A 166 -52.33 46.36 -49.50
C THR A 166 -51.85 46.05 -48.09
N LEU A 167 -51.11 46.95 -47.44
CA LEU A 167 -50.67 46.76 -46.05
C LEU A 167 -51.81 46.90 -45.05
N SER A 168 -52.78 47.80 -45.28
CA SER A 168 -53.97 47.93 -44.43
C SER A 168 -54.91 46.73 -44.56
N ALA A 169 -55.08 46.16 -45.76
CA ALA A 169 -55.82 44.92 -45.98
C ALA A 169 -55.18 43.72 -45.25
N LYS A 170 -53.85 43.61 -45.27
CA LYS A 170 -53.13 42.59 -44.48
C LYS A 170 -53.31 42.80 -42.97
N ARG A 171 -53.31 44.05 -42.50
CA ARG A 171 -53.53 44.38 -41.10
C ARG A 171 -54.94 44.02 -40.63
N THR A 172 -55.98 44.18 -41.47
CA THR A 172 -57.36 43.83 -41.09
C THR A 172 -57.58 42.33 -40.83
N GLN A 173 -56.71 41.46 -41.35
CA GLN A 173 -56.79 40.00 -41.15
C GLN A 173 -56.08 39.52 -39.87
N LEU A 174 -55.12 40.28 -39.33
CA LEU A 174 -54.34 39.87 -38.15
C LEU A 174 -55.17 39.72 -36.86
N PRO A 175 -56.15 40.58 -36.54
CA PRO A 175 -56.98 40.43 -35.34
C PRO A 175 -57.79 39.13 -35.31
N GLU A 176 -58.26 38.67 -36.48
CA GLU A 176 -59.00 37.41 -36.61
C GLU A 176 -58.06 36.21 -36.41
N GLN A 177 -56.89 36.23 -37.03
CA GLN A 177 -55.83 35.22 -36.79
C GLN A 177 -55.40 35.18 -35.32
N ARG A 178 -55.29 36.34 -34.67
CA ARG A 178 -54.97 36.45 -33.23
C ARG A 178 -56.06 35.82 -32.36
N ALA A 179 -57.34 36.04 -32.70
CA ALA A 179 -58.46 35.43 -31.99
C ALA A 179 -58.41 33.90 -32.09
N GLU A 180 -58.10 33.34 -33.26
CA GLU A 180 -57.93 31.88 -33.45
C GLU A 180 -56.75 31.32 -32.65
N ILE A 181 -55.58 31.98 -32.72
CA ILE A 181 -54.39 31.57 -31.95
C ILE A 181 -54.66 31.66 -30.44
N SER A 182 -55.40 32.67 -29.98
CA SER A 182 -55.77 32.79 -28.56
C SER A 182 -56.70 31.68 -28.07
N ARG A 183 -57.65 31.23 -28.90
CA ARG A 183 -58.51 30.07 -28.57
C ARG A 183 -57.68 28.79 -28.52
N ALA A 184 -56.77 28.61 -29.48
CA ALA A 184 -55.82 27.49 -29.47
C ALA A 184 -54.95 27.51 -28.19
N ARG A 185 -54.52 28.69 -27.73
CA ARG A 185 -53.72 28.85 -26.51
C ARG A 185 -54.48 28.38 -25.27
N ILE A 186 -55.75 28.76 -25.14
CA ILE A 186 -56.59 28.33 -23.99
C ILE A 186 -56.75 26.80 -24.00
N GLY A 187 -57.05 26.21 -25.17
CA GLY A 187 -57.15 24.76 -25.32
C GLY A 187 -55.85 24.02 -25.01
N SER A 188 -54.71 24.51 -25.51
CA SER A 188 -53.39 23.95 -25.21
C SER A 188 -52.99 24.12 -23.74
N ALA A 189 -53.38 25.22 -23.10
CA ALA A 189 -53.11 25.46 -21.68
C ALA A 189 -53.91 24.51 -20.77
N ASP A 190 -55.20 24.30 -21.07
CA ASP A 190 -56.03 23.34 -20.33
C ASP A 190 -55.53 21.89 -20.51
N ALA A 191 -55.15 21.50 -21.73
CA ALA A 191 -54.54 20.20 -22.00
C ALA A 191 -53.21 20.01 -21.24
N CYS A 192 -52.36 21.05 -21.22
CA CYS A 192 -51.12 21.03 -20.45
C CYS A 192 -51.37 20.92 -18.93
N ARG A 193 -52.41 21.58 -18.40
CA ARG A 193 -52.77 21.46 -16.98
C ARG A 193 -53.18 20.03 -16.64
N GLN A 194 -54.09 19.43 -17.40
CA GLN A 194 -54.55 18.05 -17.17
C GLN A 194 -53.41 17.03 -17.29
N ALA A 195 -52.49 17.22 -18.25
CA ALA A 195 -51.33 16.35 -18.40
C ALA A 195 -50.38 16.44 -17.19
N LYS A 196 -50.16 17.64 -16.65
CA LYS A 196 -49.36 17.85 -15.43
C LYS A 196 -50.02 17.25 -14.19
N GLU A 197 -51.34 17.40 -14.04
CA GLU A 197 -52.08 16.76 -12.93
C GLU A 197 -51.96 15.23 -12.97
N LYS A 198 -52.12 14.62 -14.15
CA LYS A 198 -51.89 13.17 -14.33
C LYS A 198 -50.46 12.75 -14.01
N LEU A 199 -49.46 13.54 -14.44
CA LEU A 199 -48.07 13.28 -14.09
C LEU A 199 -47.84 13.32 -12.58
N THR A 200 -48.40 14.32 -11.88
CA THR A 200 -48.27 14.40 -10.40
C THR A 200 -48.94 13.24 -9.69
N PHE A 201 -50.09 12.76 -10.18
CA PHE A 201 -50.78 11.60 -9.62
C PHE A 201 -49.93 10.32 -9.73
N GLU A 202 -49.36 10.05 -10.91
CA GLU A 202 -48.50 8.88 -11.12
C GLU A 202 -47.17 8.99 -10.36
N GLN A 203 -46.64 10.22 -10.19
CA GLN A 203 -45.46 10.47 -9.34
C GLN A 203 -45.74 10.13 -7.86
N CYS A 204 -46.86 10.60 -7.30
CA CYS A 204 -47.25 10.29 -5.92
C CYS A 204 -47.42 8.78 -5.69
N ALA A 205 -48.04 8.06 -6.65
CA ALA A 205 -48.21 6.62 -6.56
C ALA A 205 -46.86 5.87 -6.55
N LEU A 206 -45.90 6.32 -7.35
CA LEU A 206 -44.55 5.76 -7.38
C LEU A 206 -43.79 6.04 -6.08
N GLU A 207 -43.88 7.26 -5.55
CA GLU A 207 -43.26 7.63 -4.27
C GLU A 207 -43.78 6.77 -3.10
N ASP A 208 -45.07 6.43 -3.08
CA ASP A 208 -45.65 5.60 -2.02
C ASP A 208 -45.08 4.17 -2.03
N VAL A 209 -44.85 3.59 -3.20
CA VAL A 209 -44.18 2.28 -3.30
C VAL A 209 -42.70 2.39 -2.93
N GLU A 210 -42.01 3.46 -3.31
CA GLU A 210 -40.63 3.69 -2.88
C GLU A 210 -40.50 3.84 -1.36
N LYS A 211 -41.46 4.51 -0.71
CA LYS A 211 -41.53 4.59 0.77
C LYS A 211 -41.76 3.22 1.40
N ARG A 212 -42.59 2.36 0.80
CA ARG A 212 -42.79 0.97 1.28
C ARG A 212 -41.51 0.14 1.14
N ILE A 213 -40.81 0.24 0.01
CA ILE A 213 -39.51 -0.42 -0.20
C ILE A 213 -38.51 0.04 0.86
N ALA A 214 -38.40 1.36 1.10
CA ALA A 214 -37.50 1.91 2.11
C ALA A 214 -37.85 1.42 3.52
N LYS A 215 -39.14 1.36 3.87
CA LYS A 215 -39.60 0.84 5.17
C LYS A 215 -39.20 -0.63 5.37
N ILE A 216 -39.43 -1.49 4.38
CA ILE A 216 -39.04 -2.91 4.47
C ILE A 216 -37.52 -3.07 4.63
N ARG A 217 -36.72 -2.26 3.93
CA ARG A 217 -35.26 -2.27 4.10
C ARG A 217 -34.86 -1.89 5.53
N ASN A 218 -35.45 -0.82 6.08
CA ASN A 218 -35.17 -0.38 7.45
C ASN A 218 -35.59 -1.42 8.51
N ASP A 219 -36.77 -2.01 8.37
CA ASP A 219 -37.27 -3.04 9.29
C ASP A 219 -36.38 -4.29 9.27
N PHE A 220 -35.90 -4.67 8.07
CA PHE A 220 -34.96 -5.77 7.92
C PHE A 220 -33.60 -5.44 8.55
N GLU A 221 -33.04 -4.26 8.27
CA GLU A 221 -31.77 -3.83 8.85
C GLU A 221 -31.83 -3.82 10.38
N ALA A 222 -32.94 -3.36 10.97
CA ALA A 222 -33.14 -3.39 12.41
C ALA A 222 -33.13 -4.83 12.96
N ARG A 223 -33.81 -5.77 12.30
CA ARG A 223 -33.80 -7.19 12.69
C ARG A 223 -32.45 -7.86 12.50
N ASP A 224 -31.73 -7.57 11.41
CA ASP A 224 -30.40 -8.16 11.20
C ASP A 224 -29.38 -7.61 12.20
N ARG A 225 -29.48 -6.32 12.59
CA ARG A 225 -28.65 -5.75 13.66
C ARG A 225 -28.84 -6.48 14.99
N THR A 226 -30.08 -6.72 15.42
CA THR A 226 -30.34 -7.44 16.68
C THR A 226 -29.89 -8.90 16.62
N LEU A 227 -30.11 -9.60 15.50
CA LEU A 227 -29.61 -10.96 15.31
C LEU A 227 -28.08 -11.02 15.30
N ASN A 228 -27.41 -10.04 14.70
CA ASN A 228 -25.95 -9.94 14.68
C ASN A 228 -25.37 -9.64 16.07
N GLU A 229 -26.00 -8.75 16.84
CA GLU A 229 -25.63 -8.50 18.24
C GLU A 229 -25.78 -9.77 19.09
N ASN A 230 -26.90 -10.48 18.97
CA ASN A 230 -27.12 -11.74 19.67
C ASN A 230 -26.08 -12.81 19.27
N ALA A 231 -25.73 -12.90 17.98
CA ALA A 231 -24.68 -13.80 17.51
C ALA A 231 -23.33 -13.47 18.14
N ARG A 232 -22.96 -12.19 18.23
CA ARG A 232 -21.70 -11.75 18.85
C ARG A 232 -21.65 -12.11 20.33
N VAL A 233 -22.72 -11.83 21.08
CA VAL A 233 -22.81 -12.17 22.51
C VAL A 233 -22.63 -13.68 22.71
N GLN A 234 -23.30 -14.52 21.91
CA GLN A 234 -23.15 -15.97 21.99
C GLN A 234 -21.75 -16.45 21.59
N GLN A 235 -21.12 -15.83 20.58
CA GLN A 235 -19.74 -16.14 20.19
C GLN A 235 -18.72 -15.80 21.27
N ASP A 236 -18.92 -14.68 21.99
CA ASP A 236 -18.03 -14.30 23.08
C ASP A 236 -18.24 -15.21 24.30
N ALA A 237 -19.49 -15.56 24.62
CA ALA A 237 -19.79 -16.57 25.63
C ALA A 237 -19.18 -17.95 25.28
N LEU A 238 -19.16 -18.33 24.00
CA LEU A 238 -18.52 -19.57 23.53
C LEU A 238 -17.00 -19.53 23.76
N LYS A 239 -16.35 -18.40 23.45
CA LYS A 239 -14.91 -18.22 23.71
C LYS A 239 -14.61 -18.35 25.20
N GLU A 240 -15.39 -17.68 26.05
CA GLU A 240 -15.23 -17.73 27.51
C GLU A 240 -15.45 -19.15 28.06
N ALA A 241 -16.48 -19.86 27.59
CA ALA A 241 -16.71 -21.25 27.99
C ALA A 241 -15.56 -22.17 27.57
N ARG A 242 -14.99 -21.97 26.36
CA ARG A 242 -13.84 -22.74 25.87
C ARG A 242 -12.55 -22.44 26.64
N THR A 243 -12.29 -21.18 26.99
CA THR A 243 -11.14 -20.85 27.83
C THR A 243 -11.32 -21.43 29.22
N HIS A 244 -12.53 -21.36 29.80
CA HIS A 244 -12.81 -21.98 31.09
C HIS A 244 -12.59 -23.50 31.04
N HIS A 245 -13.05 -24.18 30.00
CA HIS A 245 -12.79 -25.60 29.78
C HIS A 245 -11.28 -25.92 29.74
N GLN A 246 -10.46 -25.09 29.07
CA GLN A 246 -9.00 -25.24 29.07
C GLN A 246 -8.39 -25.01 30.45
N THR A 247 -8.86 -24.03 31.20
CA THR A 247 -8.36 -23.79 32.57
C THR A 247 -8.66 -24.95 33.50
N VAL A 248 -9.83 -25.60 33.37
CA VAL A 248 -10.18 -26.79 34.14
C VAL A 248 -9.26 -27.96 33.76
N GLU A 249 -8.96 -28.15 32.48
CA GLU A 249 -7.98 -29.14 32.01
C GLU A 249 -6.57 -28.90 32.61
N GLU A 250 -6.10 -27.65 32.62
CA GLU A 250 -4.80 -27.31 33.21
C GLU A 250 -4.75 -27.55 34.72
N ARG A 251 -5.85 -27.30 35.43
CA ARG A 251 -6.00 -27.54 36.87
C ARG A 251 -5.91 -29.02 37.25
N LYS A 252 -6.10 -29.95 36.30
CA LYS A 252 -5.92 -31.40 36.53
C LYS A 252 -4.46 -31.84 36.54
N ASN A 253 -3.57 -31.11 35.85
CA ASN A 253 -2.15 -31.49 35.69
C ASN A 253 -1.40 -31.76 37.01
N PRO A 254 -1.58 -30.99 38.11
CA PRO A 254 -0.92 -31.26 39.38
C PRO A 254 -1.35 -32.60 40.00
N ALA A 255 -2.63 -32.95 39.91
CA ALA A 255 -3.14 -34.21 40.43
C ALA A 255 -2.62 -35.40 39.60
N TYR A 256 -2.63 -35.29 38.26
CA TYR A 256 -2.01 -36.30 37.39
C TYR A 256 -0.51 -36.45 37.65
N LEU A 257 0.23 -35.36 37.87
CA LEU A 257 1.65 -35.42 38.20
C LEU A 257 1.90 -36.22 39.49
N ASN A 258 1.13 -35.98 40.55
CA ASN A 258 1.29 -36.68 41.82
C ASN A 258 0.95 -38.17 41.69
N ILE A 259 -0.13 -38.50 40.98
CA ILE A 259 -0.51 -39.88 40.69
C ILE A 259 0.59 -40.59 39.90
N GLY A 260 1.07 -39.98 38.81
CA GLY A 260 2.13 -40.56 38.00
C GLY A 260 3.45 -40.74 38.74
N ARG A 261 3.79 -39.83 39.66
CA ARG A 261 4.94 -40.00 40.57
C ARG A 261 4.78 -41.20 41.48
N HIS A 262 3.58 -41.41 42.02
CA HIS A 262 3.27 -42.56 42.87
C HIS A 262 3.39 -43.87 42.09
N LEU A 263 2.74 -43.97 40.92
CA LEU A 263 2.79 -45.14 40.03
C LEU A 263 4.21 -45.47 39.57
N ALA A 264 5.01 -44.46 39.22
CA ALA A 264 6.40 -44.66 38.85
C ALA A 264 7.26 -45.15 40.02
N THR A 265 6.91 -44.80 41.26
CA THR A 265 7.63 -45.21 42.47
C THR A 265 7.26 -46.63 42.88
N THR A 266 5.98 -47.00 42.76
CA THR A 266 5.49 -48.37 42.97
C THR A 266 5.76 -49.30 41.79
N ARG A 267 6.28 -48.77 40.67
CA ARG A 267 6.57 -49.49 39.42
C ARG A 267 5.34 -50.17 38.80
N ILE A 268 4.22 -49.48 38.84
CA ILE A 268 2.95 -49.96 38.28
C ILE A 268 2.73 -49.27 36.93
N ALA A 269 2.61 -50.09 35.89
CA ALA A 269 2.34 -49.62 34.53
C ALA A 269 0.83 -49.69 34.23
N PRO A 270 0.24 -48.67 33.59
CA PRO A 270 -1.12 -48.78 33.09
C PRO A 270 -1.19 -49.84 31.97
N PRO A 271 -2.23 -50.70 31.95
CA PRO A 271 -2.40 -51.74 30.95
C PRO A 271 -2.66 -51.16 29.54
N SER A 272 -3.21 -49.94 29.44
CA SER A 272 -3.42 -49.24 28.18
C SER A 272 -2.12 -48.75 27.54
N ALA A 273 -1.08 -48.46 28.34
CA ALA A 273 0.13 -47.79 27.89
C ALA A 273 1.36 -48.16 28.74
N PRO A 274 1.86 -49.41 28.67
CA PRO A 274 2.94 -49.88 29.53
C PRO A 274 4.27 -49.14 29.31
N HIS A 275 4.51 -48.68 28.08
CA HIS A 275 5.71 -47.92 27.69
C HIS A 275 5.89 -46.60 28.45
N LEU A 276 4.82 -46.00 28.99
CA LEU A 276 4.89 -44.76 29.74
C LEU A 276 5.68 -44.92 31.05
N LEU A 277 5.62 -46.10 31.69
CA LEU A 277 6.41 -46.37 32.87
C LEU A 277 7.90 -46.44 32.51
N ASP A 278 8.24 -47.10 31.41
CA ASP A 278 9.62 -47.22 30.93
C ASP A 278 10.21 -45.85 30.59
N ASP A 279 9.42 -44.96 29.97
CA ASP A 279 9.83 -43.58 29.67
C ASP A 279 10.09 -42.77 30.93
N VAL A 280 9.22 -42.86 31.94
CA VAL A 280 9.44 -42.20 33.24
C VAL A 280 10.71 -42.72 33.91
N LEU A 281 10.93 -44.04 33.95
CA LEU A 281 12.12 -44.65 34.55
C LEU A 281 13.40 -44.25 33.80
N ARG A 282 13.36 -44.21 32.46
CA ARG A 282 14.46 -43.74 31.62
C ARG A 282 14.81 -42.28 31.92
N HIS A 283 13.82 -41.40 32.02
CA HIS A 283 14.05 -39.98 32.36
C HIS A 283 14.53 -39.80 33.80
N ARG A 284 14.03 -40.57 34.78
CA ARG A 284 14.56 -40.57 36.15
C ARG A 284 16.05 -40.94 36.18
N GLY A 285 16.42 -42.02 35.51
CA GLY A 285 17.82 -42.45 35.40
C GLY A 285 18.70 -41.46 34.61
N ALA A 286 18.15 -40.70 33.66
CA ALA A 286 18.87 -39.62 32.98
C ALA A 286 19.10 -38.41 33.90
N VAL A 287 18.08 -38.02 34.68
CA VAL A 287 18.19 -36.93 35.67
C VAL A 287 19.23 -37.28 36.74
N GLU A 288 19.25 -38.52 37.23
CA GLU A 288 20.20 -39.00 38.23
C GLU A 288 21.64 -38.93 37.70
N ARG A 289 21.92 -39.53 36.53
CA ARG A 289 23.24 -39.44 35.85
C ARG A 289 23.71 -38.01 35.63
N HIS A 290 22.82 -37.11 35.21
CA HIS A 290 23.17 -35.70 35.04
C HIS A 290 23.40 -34.97 36.36
N SER A 291 22.76 -35.42 37.45
CA SER A 291 22.98 -34.87 38.78
C SER A 291 24.32 -35.32 39.37
N GLU A 292 24.72 -36.58 39.17
CA GLU A 292 26.02 -37.13 39.55
C GLU A 292 27.15 -36.45 38.76
N HIS A 293 27.03 -36.38 37.43
CA HIS A 293 28.01 -35.68 36.60
C HIS A 293 28.14 -34.19 36.98
N LYS A 294 27.05 -33.55 37.44
CA LYS A 294 27.13 -32.18 37.97
C LYS A 294 27.93 -32.11 39.28
N ALA A 295 27.81 -33.10 40.15
CA ALA A 295 28.59 -33.20 41.38
C ALA A 295 30.08 -33.45 41.10
N GLU A 296 30.41 -34.36 40.18
CA GLU A 296 31.79 -34.62 39.73
C GLU A 296 32.46 -33.36 39.16
N LEU A 297 31.75 -32.62 38.30
CA LEU A 297 32.25 -31.35 37.74
C LEU A 297 32.46 -30.27 38.82
N ALA A 298 31.72 -30.34 39.94
CA ALA A 298 31.92 -29.42 41.06
C ALA A 298 33.22 -29.73 41.81
N VAL A 299 33.53 -31.01 42.01
CA VAL A 299 34.79 -31.48 42.61
C VAL A 299 35.99 -31.15 41.72
N LEU A 300 35.89 -31.36 40.41
CA LEU A 300 36.98 -31.01 39.47
C LEU A 300 37.27 -29.50 39.42
N SER A 301 36.27 -28.67 39.67
CA SER A 301 36.43 -27.21 39.70
C SER A 301 37.06 -26.71 41.01
N SER A 302 36.86 -27.40 42.14
CA SER A 302 37.44 -26.99 43.42
C SER A 302 38.95 -27.25 43.51
N GLN A 303 39.50 -28.11 42.65
CA GLN A 303 40.92 -28.47 42.58
C GLN A 303 41.77 -27.47 41.74
N ILE A 304 41.18 -26.46 41.11
CA ILE A 304 41.90 -25.52 40.25
C ILE A 304 42.50 -24.35 41.05
N ASP A 305 43.75 -23.99 40.73
CA ASP A 305 44.44 -22.85 41.33
C ASP A 305 43.73 -21.52 41.01
N LYS A 306 43.27 -20.84 42.06
CA LYS A 306 42.53 -19.58 41.99
C LYS A 306 43.41 -18.40 41.58
N GLN A 307 44.72 -18.43 41.84
CA GLN A 307 45.63 -17.33 41.52
C GLN A 307 45.94 -17.26 40.02
N GLU A 308 46.21 -18.40 39.39
CA GLU A 308 46.40 -18.47 37.92
C GLU A 308 45.12 -18.08 37.16
N LEU A 309 43.97 -18.47 37.70
CA LEU A 309 42.67 -18.16 37.11
C LEU A 309 42.39 -16.65 37.07
N ARG A 310 42.80 -15.88 38.09
CA ARG A 310 42.67 -14.41 38.10
C ARG A 310 43.51 -13.77 37.01
N LYS A 311 44.76 -14.23 36.82
CA LYS A 311 45.66 -13.74 35.76
C LYS A 311 45.08 -13.99 34.36
N PHE A 312 44.45 -15.16 34.17
CA PHE A 312 43.78 -15.50 32.93
C PHE A 312 42.56 -14.61 32.61
N TYR A 313 41.67 -14.39 33.59
CA TYR A 313 40.51 -13.50 33.36
C TYR A 313 40.94 -12.04 33.11
N PHE A 314 42.01 -11.58 33.76
CA PHE A 314 42.57 -10.25 33.49
C PHE A 314 43.11 -10.13 32.06
N SER A 315 43.76 -11.18 31.55
CA SER A 315 44.22 -11.25 30.17
C SER A 315 43.08 -11.30 29.15
N ILE A 316 42.00 -12.05 29.42
CA ILE A 316 40.83 -12.06 28.54
C ILE A 316 40.11 -10.72 28.55
N LEU A 317 39.91 -10.12 29.74
CA LEU A 317 39.22 -8.85 29.89
C LEU A 317 39.94 -7.73 29.14
N SER A 318 41.28 -7.67 29.22
CA SER A 318 42.08 -6.70 28.46
C SER A 318 41.95 -6.88 26.95
N VAL A 319 41.95 -8.12 26.45
CA VAL A 319 41.70 -8.40 25.02
C VAL A 319 40.27 -8.02 24.61
N LEU A 320 39.26 -8.33 25.41
CA LEU A 320 37.87 -7.96 25.13
C LEU A 320 37.64 -6.44 25.12
N ILE A 321 38.31 -5.70 26.02
CA ILE A 321 38.27 -4.23 26.01
C ILE A 321 38.87 -3.70 24.71
N LEU A 322 40.04 -4.22 24.30
CA LEU A 322 40.66 -3.86 23.02
C LEU A 322 39.72 -4.15 21.84
N LEU A 323 39.08 -5.31 21.85
CA LEU A 323 38.18 -5.77 20.79
C LEU A 323 36.87 -4.97 20.77
N ALA A 324 36.36 -4.55 21.94
CA ALA A 324 35.20 -3.66 22.07
C ALA A 324 35.50 -2.22 21.61
N ILE A 325 36.76 -1.80 21.57
CA ILE A 325 37.16 -0.53 20.97
C ILE A 325 37.25 -0.69 19.44
N ILE A 326 37.77 -1.81 18.95
CA ILE A 326 37.99 -2.06 17.51
C ILE A 326 36.68 -2.39 16.77
N LEU A 327 35.79 -3.22 17.34
CA LEU A 327 34.58 -3.68 16.64
C LEU A 327 33.63 -2.54 16.23
N PRO A 328 33.35 -1.53 17.08
CA PRO A 328 32.53 -0.38 16.68
C PRO A 328 33.17 0.41 15.54
N LEU A 329 34.50 0.54 15.50
CA LEU A 329 35.20 1.23 14.41
C LEU A 329 35.07 0.50 13.07
N VAL A 330 34.89 -0.83 13.09
CA VAL A 330 34.74 -1.66 11.88
C VAL A 330 33.27 -1.83 11.45
N PHE A 331 32.32 -1.85 12.39
CA PHE A 331 30.89 -2.07 12.11
C PHE A 331 30.02 -0.79 12.06
N GLN A 332 30.62 0.40 12.23
CA GLN A 332 29.96 1.69 11.96
C GLN A 332 29.75 2.00 10.45
N SER A 333 29.57 0.97 9.61
CA SER A 333 29.05 1.13 8.24
C SER A 333 27.54 0.82 8.23
N PRO A 334 26.65 1.83 8.12
CA PRO A 334 25.20 1.65 8.10
C PRO A 334 24.70 0.73 6.98
N ALA A 335 23.69 -0.07 7.30
CA ALA A 335 23.17 -1.17 6.48
C ALA A 335 22.37 -0.80 5.21
N LYS A 336 22.26 0.49 4.86
CA LYS A 336 21.62 0.96 3.62
C LYS A 336 22.27 2.28 3.18
N ARG A 337 23.48 2.21 2.62
CA ARG A 337 24.14 3.35 1.96
C ARG A 337 24.09 3.13 0.46
N GLU A 338 23.46 4.04 -0.26
CA GLU A 338 23.76 4.19 -1.69
C GLU A 338 25.14 4.85 -1.77
N TRP A 339 26.14 4.11 -2.24
CA TRP A 339 27.54 4.55 -2.27
C TRP A 339 27.81 5.54 -3.41
N LEU A 340 27.06 6.65 -3.44
CA LEU A 340 27.22 7.70 -4.43
C LEU A 340 28.26 8.74 -3.96
N PRO A 341 29.01 9.38 -4.87
CA PRO A 341 29.93 10.47 -4.52
C PRO A 341 29.21 11.65 -3.87
N GLN A 342 29.87 12.36 -2.97
CA GLN A 342 29.31 13.52 -2.27
C GLN A 342 28.83 14.63 -3.22
N GLU A 343 29.47 14.78 -4.38
CA GLU A 343 29.17 15.79 -5.40
C GLU A 343 27.92 15.44 -6.24
N THR A 344 27.20 14.38 -5.91
CA THR A 344 25.97 14.00 -6.62
C THR A 344 24.88 15.04 -6.37
N GLU A 345 24.42 15.68 -7.45
CA GLU A 345 23.41 16.74 -7.41
C GLU A 345 22.00 16.18 -7.65
N ALA A 346 21.85 15.20 -8.54
CA ALA A 346 20.58 14.56 -8.82
C ALA A 346 20.66 13.03 -8.73
N ILE A 347 19.57 12.41 -8.27
CA ILE A 347 19.46 10.95 -8.14
C ILE A 347 18.17 10.47 -8.79
N LEU A 348 18.29 9.56 -9.75
CA LEU A 348 17.19 8.81 -10.31
C LEU A 348 17.26 7.35 -9.83
N SER A 349 16.22 6.90 -9.14
CA SER A 349 16.11 5.52 -8.65
C SER A 349 14.90 4.83 -9.26
N VAL A 350 15.13 3.72 -9.95
CA VAL A 350 14.08 2.89 -10.57
C VAL A 350 13.98 1.57 -9.82
N ASN A 351 12.84 1.34 -9.16
CA ASN A 351 12.52 0.10 -8.48
C ASN A 351 11.90 -0.88 -9.49
N THR A 352 12.73 -1.73 -10.07
CA THR A 352 12.34 -2.67 -11.11
C THR A 352 11.32 -3.69 -10.61
N GLN A 353 11.38 -4.08 -9.33
CA GLN A 353 10.43 -5.00 -8.73
C GLN A 353 9.01 -4.40 -8.64
N GLN A 354 8.90 -3.13 -8.26
CA GLN A 354 7.61 -2.45 -8.22
C GLN A 354 7.09 -2.19 -9.63
N LEU A 355 7.97 -1.73 -10.52
CA LEU A 355 7.65 -1.42 -11.90
C LEU A 355 7.11 -2.64 -12.68
N GLN A 356 7.60 -3.85 -12.39
CA GLN A 356 7.06 -5.11 -12.95
C GLN A 356 5.67 -5.49 -12.41
N ARG A 357 5.30 -5.03 -11.21
CA ARG A 357 3.99 -5.33 -10.61
C ARG A 357 2.91 -4.42 -11.18
N ASP A 358 3.28 -3.21 -11.52
CA ASP A 358 2.40 -2.14 -11.97
C ASP A 358 1.74 -2.48 -13.33
N ASP A 359 0.40 -2.42 -13.37
CA ASP A 359 -0.38 -2.86 -14.53
C ASP A 359 -0.23 -1.94 -15.76
N LEU A 360 0.10 -0.66 -15.54
CA LEU A 360 0.34 0.30 -16.62
C LEU A 360 1.53 -0.13 -17.48
N VAL A 361 2.64 -0.51 -16.84
CA VAL A 361 3.84 -0.97 -17.54
C VAL A 361 3.57 -2.23 -18.35
N LYS A 362 2.83 -3.19 -17.77
CA LYS A 362 2.44 -4.42 -18.50
C LYS A 362 1.57 -4.14 -19.72
N ARG A 363 0.80 -3.04 -19.73
CA ARG A 363 0.03 -2.61 -20.91
C ARG A 363 0.96 -2.01 -21.95
N TRP A 364 1.83 -1.09 -21.57
CA TRP A 364 2.80 -0.46 -22.48
C TRP A 364 3.79 -1.46 -23.08
N GLU A 365 4.18 -2.51 -22.33
CA GLU A 365 5.01 -3.61 -22.86
C GLU A 365 4.32 -4.43 -23.96
N LYS A 366 2.98 -4.43 -24.00
CA LYS A 366 2.19 -5.14 -25.00
C LYS A 366 1.78 -4.27 -26.19
N GLU A 367 2.02 -2.96 -26.11
CA GLU A 367 1.74 -2.05 -27.22
C GLU A 367 2.72 -2.33 -28.36
N PRO A 368 2.28 -2.20 -29.62
CA PRO A 368 3.12 -2.47 -30.78
C PRO A 368 4.23 -1.43 -31.01
N SER A 369 4.32 -0.39 -30.16
CA SER A 369 5.35 0.64 -30.24
C SER A 369 6.59 0.25 -29.42
N ASP A 370 7.78 0.51 -29.97
CA ASP A 370 9.06 0.34 -29.26
C ASP A 370 9.32 1.47 -28.22
N GLU A 371 8.30 2.29 -27.94
CA GLU A 371 8.40 3.45 -27.04
C GLU A 371 8.78 3.04 -25.62
N TRP A 372 8.16 1.98 -25.08
CA TRP A 372 8.49 1.51 -23.73
C TRP A 372 9.92 1.01 -23.64
N GLN A 373 10.41 0.27 -24.64
CA GLN A 373 11.81 -0.21 -24.65
C GLN A 373 12.79 0.96 -24.70
N THR A 374 12.44 2.01 -25.47
CA THR A 374 13.22 3.24 -25.53
C THR A 374 13.25 3.94 -24.17
N ILE A 375 12.10 4.13 -23.52
CA ILE A 375 12.00 4.70 -22.15
C ILE A 375 12.78 3.86 -21.15
N TRP A 376 12.60 2.54 -21.16
CA TRP A 376 13.28 1.61 -20.26
C TRP A 376 14.80 1.70 -20.40
N SER A 377 15.31 1.76 -21.63
CA SER A 377 16.74 1.92 -21.89
C SER A 377 17.27 3.26 -21.40
N GLY A 378 16.51 4.35 -21.60
CA GLY A 378 16.85 5.67 -21.09
C GLY A 378 16.82 5.74 -19.56
N LEU A 379 15.90 5.04 -18.89
CA LEU A 379 15.78 4.99 -17.43
C LEU A 379 16.90 4.18 -16.77
N THR A 380 17.32 3.07 -17.37
CA THR A 380 18.31 2.15 -16.79
C THR A 380 19.74 2.36 -17.28
N ALA A 381 19.93 3.11 -18.37
CA ALA A 381 21.23 3.51 -18.91
C ALA A 381 22.22 2.34 -19.04
N HIS A 382 23.46 2.51 -18.59
CA HIS A 382 24.53 1.50 -18.69
C HIS A 382 24.22 0.19 -17.95
N ALA A 383 23.23 0.15 -17.06
CA ALA A 383 22.84 -1.07 -16.37
C ALA A 383 22.42 -2.18 -17.34
N LEU A 384 21.83 -1.85 -18.50
CA LEU A 384 21.41 -2.84 -19.51
C LEU A 384 22.58 -3.63 -20.10
N ARG A 385 23.79 -3.07 -20.05
CA ARG A 385 25.01 -3.71 -20.56
C ARG A 385 25.63 -4.69 -19.56
N THR A 386 25.01 -4.87 -18.39
CA THR A 386 25.49 -5.80 -17.36
C THR A 386 25.34 -7.24 -17.84
N PRO A 387 26.43 -8.02 -17.98
CA PRO A 387 26.35 -9.38 -18.51
C PRO A 387 25.48 -10.30 -17.66
N VAL A 388 24.72 -11.19 -18.32
CA VAL A 388 23.89 -12.25 -17.70
C VAL A 388 22.73 -11.75 -16.82
N LEU A 389 22.69 -10.47 -16.47
CA LEU A 389 21.70 -9.90 -15.58
C LEU A 389 20.49 -9.38 -16.36
N ASN A 390 19.33 -10.02 -16.21
CA ASN A 390 18.09 -9.46 -16.73
C ASN A 390 17.57 -8.40 -15.76
N LEU A 391 17.69 -7.12 -16.10
CA LEU A 391 17.32 -6.04 -15.18
C LEU A 391 15.88 -6.13 -14.67
N SER A 392 14.94 -6.51 -15.52
CA SER A 392 13.54 -6.63 -15.10
C SER A 392 13.41 -7.77 -14.07
N ARG A 393 14.00 -8.94 -14.32
CA ARG A 393 13.80 -10.15 -13.49
C ARG A 393 14.72 -10.26 -12.28
N ASP A 394 15.99 -9.88 -12.42
CA ASP A 394 17.06 -10.22 -11.47
C ASP A 394 17.49 -9.03 -10.60
N THR A 395 17.02 -7.83 -10.93
CA THR A 395 17.35 -6.59 -10.20
C THR A 395 16.18 -6.18 -9.31
N ILE A 396 16.50 -5.55 -8.17
CA ILE A 396 15.55 -4.87 -7.28
C ILE A 396 15.45 -3.40 -7.68
N ARG A 397 16.62 -2.78 -7.91
CA ARG A 397 16.75 -1.35 -8.15
C ARG A 397 17.94 -1.01 -9.02
N VAL A 398 17.76 0.00 -9.86
CA VAL A 398 18.85 0.73 -10.52
C VAL A 398 18.84 2.16 -9.98
N THR A 399 19.96 2.61 -9.42
CA THR A 399 20.15 3.98 -8.92
C THR A 399 21.19 4.67 -9.80
N ARG A 400 20.87 5.88 -10.25
CA ARG A 400 21.72 6.73 -11.09
C ARG A 400 21.94 8.04 -10.36
N GLY A 401 23.19 8.35 -10.04
CA GLY A 401 23.59 9.65 -9.51
C GLY A 401 24.21 10.49 -10.62
N MET A 402 23.84 11.77 -10.72
CA MET A 402 24.37 12.70 -11.70
C MET A 402 25.09 13.85 -11.02
N THR A 403 26.19 14.30 -11.61
CA THR A 403 26.92 15.48 -11.18
C THR A 403 27.36 16.30 -12.39
N GLY A 404 27.39 17.62 -12.23
CA GLY A 404 27.81 18.56 -13.26
C GLY A 404 29.32 18.80 -13.15
N GLY A 405 30.06 18.49 -14.22
CA GLY A 405 31.47 18.81 -14.33
C GLY A 405 31.69 20.31 -14.58
N ALA A 406 32.88 20.81 -14.20
CA ALA A 406 33.27 22.20 -14.43
C ALA A 406 33.31 22.62 -15.92
N SER A 407 33.40 21.65 -16.84
CA SER A 407 33.35 21.81 -18.30
C SER A 407 31.93 21.84 -18.88
N GLY A 408 30.90 21.59 -18.07
CA GLY A 408 29.51 21.39 -18.52
C GLY A 408 29.16 19.94 -18.87
N GLU A 409 30.11 19.00 -18.78
CA GLU A 409 29.84 17.57 -18.97
C GLU A 409 29.12 16.97 -17.76
N VAL A 410 28.11 16.13 -18.02
CA VAL A 410 27.38 15.42 -16.96
C VAL A 410 28.04 14.06 -16.73
N ARG A 411 28.51 13.81 -15.51
CA ARG A 411 28.99 12.48 -15.10
C ARG A 411 27.85 11.72 -14.45
N GLU A 412 27.75 10.43 -14.77
CA GLU A 412 26.68 9.57 -14.31
C GLU A 412 27.22 8.31 -13.62
N PHE A 413 26.84 8.14 -12.36
CA PHE A 413 27.22 7.02 -11.51
C PHE A 413 26.07 6.03 -11.40
N VAL A 414 26.24 4.78 -11.87
CA VAL A 414 25.16 3.78 -11.88
C VAL A 414 25.45 2.65 -10.90
N LEU A 415 24.48 2.41 -10.02
CA LEU A 415 24.46 1.31 -9.06
C LEU A 415 23.30 0.37 -9.39
N VAL A 416 23.58 -0.93 -9.49
CA VAL A 416 22.61 -1.98 -9.75
C VAL A 416 22.52 -2.89 -8.53
N GLN A 417 21.33 -2.96 -7.92
CA GLN A 417 21.05 -3.82 -6.79
C GLN A 417 20.31 -5.08 -7.23
N ALA A 418 20.98 -6.23 -7.20
CA ALA A 418 20.41 -7.53 -7.56
C ALA A 418 19.50 -8.12 -6.45
N LYS A 419 18.56 -8.99 -6.86
CA LYS A 419 17.72 -9.80 -5.94
C LYS A 419 18.55 -10.84 -5.20
N GLY A 420 19.49 -11.46 -5.91
CA GLY A 420 20.41 -12.48 -5.40
C GLY A 420 21.83 -11.96 -5.17
N ASP A 421 22.76 -12.88 -4.91
CA ASP A 421 24.20 -12.58 -4.91
C ASP A 421 24.68 -12.30 -6.35
N VAL A 422 25.64 -11.38 -6.49
CA VAL A 422 26.19 -10.95 -7.77
C VAL A 422 27.40 -11.78 -8.21
N ALA A 423 27.80 -12.80 -7.44
CA ALA A 423 28.93 -13.67 -7.76
C ALA A 423 28.79 -14.35 -9.15
N GLY A 424 27.58 -14.71 -9.56
CA GLY A 424 27.33 -15.29 -10.89
C GLY A 424 27.66 -14.34 -12.05
N VAL A 425 27.36 -13.04 -11.88
CA VAL A 425 27.72 -12.01 -12.86
C VAL A 425 29.23 -11.88 -12.96
N LEU A 426 29.92 -11.81 -11.83
CA LEU A 426 31.39 -11.70 -11.79
C LEU A 426 32.08 -12.91 -12.42
N HIS A 427 31.57 -14.12 -12.16
CA HIS A 427 32.09 -15.34 -12.77
C HIS A 427 31.92 -15.38 -14.29
N SER A 428 30.83 -14.80 -14.81
CA SER A 428 30.63 -14.66 -16.25
C SER A 428 31.60 -13.66 -16.85
N VAL A 429 31.78 -12.51 -16.21
CA VAL A 429 32.69 -11.45 -16.66
C VAL A 429 34.15 -11.94 -16.66
N GLU A 430 34.54 -12.72 -15.66
CA GLU A 430 35.89 -13.31 -15.57
C GLU A 430 36.19 -14.34 -16.68
N LYS A 431 35.14 -14.94 -17.28
CA LYS A 431 35.28 -15.88 -18.41
C LYS A 431 35.26 -15.23 -19.78
N GLU A 432 34.78 -14.00 -19.88
CA GLU A 432 34.61 -13.29 -21.14
C GLU A 432 35.94 -12.67 -21.59
N GLN A 433 36.37 -12.95 -22.84
CA GLN A 433 37.69 -12.54 -23.36
C GLN A 433 37.87 -11.03 -23.61
N GLY A 434 36.89 -10.19 -23.23
CA GLY A 434 36.92 -8.73 -23.43
C GLY A 434 37.12 -7.89 -22.18
N PHE A 435 37.11 -8.49 -20.98
CA PHE A 435 37.25 -7.75 -19.72
C PHE A 435 38.65 -7.91 -19.12
N GLU A 436 39.30 -6.78 -18.86
CA GLU A 436 40.55 -6.72 -18.09
C GLU A 436 40.23 -6.53 -16.61
N ARG A 437 40.83 -7.37 -15.76
CA ARG A 437 40.69 -7.27 -14.31
C ARG A 437 41.79 -6.38 -13.73
N ARG A 438 41.41 -5.25 -13.13
CA ARG A 438 42.31 -4.28 -12.48
C ARG A 438 41.91 -4.08 -11.01
N PRO A 439 42.84 -4.22 -10.05
CA PRO A 439 42.53 -3.99 -8.64
C PRO A 439 42.65 -2.50 -8.28
N ILE A 440 41.68 -1.97 -7.53
CA ILE A 440 41.75 -0.66 -6.88
C ILE A 440 41.75 -0.89 -5.37
N SER A 441 42.91 -0.69 -4.73
CA SER A 441 43.09 -0.90 -3.28
C SER A 441 42.53 -2.24 -2.77
N GLY A 442 42.73 -3.30 -3.55
CA GLY A 442 42.30 -4.67 -3.24
C GLY A 442 40.90 -5.07 -3.75
N LEU A 443 40.09 -4.14 -4.25
CA LEU A 443 38.80 -4.45 -4.89
C LEU A 443 38.99 -4.67 -6.41
N PRO A 444 38.52 -5.79 -6.97
CA PRO A 444 38.59 -6.03 -8.40
C PRO A 444 37.56 -5.19 -9.17
N VAL A 445 38.05 -4.53 -10.22
CA VAL A 445 37.26 -3.85 -11.24
C VAL A 445 37.52 -4.56 -12.57
N TRP A 446 36.46 -4.87 -13.30
CA TRP A 446 36.55 -5.46 -14.64
C TRP A 446 36.19 -4.38 -15.66
N SER A 447 37.10 -4.08 -16.58
CA SER A 447 36.93 -3.00 -17.56
C SER A 447 37.16 -3.48 -18.99
N ARG A 448 36.41 -2.91 -19.92
CA ARG A 448 36.66 -2.89 -21.37
C ARG A 448 36.64 -1.44 -21.86
N SER A 449 36.87 -1.19 -23.16
CA SER A 449 37.11 0.14 -23.73
C SER A 449 36.13 1.25 -23.30
N ASP A 450 34.85 0.96 -23.12
CA ASP A 450 33.80 1.95 -22.83
C ASP A 450 32.87 1.53 -21.67
N PHE A 451 33.24 0.49 -20.93
CA PHE A 451 32.39 -0.07 -19.87
C PHE A 451 33.23 -0.76 -18.81
N ALA A 452 32.89 -0.52 -17.56
CA ALA A 452 33.46 -1.22 -16.43
C ALA A 452 32.35 -1.67 -15.47
N LEU A 453 32.72 -2.62 -14.61
CA LEU A 453 31.89 -3.04 -13.50
C LEU A 453 32.74 -3.44 -12.29
N ALA A 454 32.21 -3.20 -11.10
CA ALA A 454 32.84 -3.59 -9.85
C ALA A 454 31.80 -3.98 -8.80
N ARG A 455 32.16 -4.95 -7.97
CA ARG A 455 31.34 -5.31 -6.80
C ARG A 455 31.57 -4.30 -5.69
N VAL A 456 30.55 -3.48 -5.40
CA VAL A 456 30.59 -2.50 -4.29
C VAL A 456 29.79 -2.96 -3.07
N GLY A 457 28.96 -4.00 -3.19
CA GLY A 457 28.26 -4.60 -2.06
C GLY A 457 27.99 -6.10 -2.25
N PRO A 458 27.43 -6.78 -1.25
CA PRO A 458 27.06 -8.19 -1.37
C PRO A 458 26.11 -8.45 -2.55
N ARG A 459 25.21 -7.50 -2.83
CA ARG A 459 24.21 -7.57 -3.91
C ARG A 459 24.26 -6.37 -4.85
N THR A 460 25.32 -5.57 -4.81
CA THR A 460 25.37 -4.28 -5.53
C THR A 460 26.59 -4.22 -6.43
N LEU A 461 26.34 -3.89 -7.70
CA LEU A 461 27.35 -3.62 -8.70
C LEU A 461 27.38 -2.13 -9.01
N ALA A 462 28.58 -1.56 -9.12
CA ALA A 462 28.81 -0.33 -9.84
C ALA A 462 29.04 -0.68 -11.31
N VAL A 463 28.37 0.02 -12.23
CA VAL A 463 28.47 -0.21 -13.67
C VAL A 463 28.50 1.14 -14.39
N GLY A 464 29.10 1.21 -15.58
CA GLY A 464 29.18 2.47 -16.33
C GLY A 464 30.52 2.60 -17.04
N ALA A 465 30.92 3.83 -17.34
CA ALA A 465 32.24 4.10 -17.88
C ALA A 465 33.35 3.84 -16.81
N PRO A 466 34.58 3.51 -17.25
CA PRO A 466 35.65 3.12 -16.33
C PRO A 466 35.95 4.12 -15.22
N GLU A 467 35.94 5.42 -15.53
CA GLU A 467 36.26 6.49 -14.57
C GLU A 467 35.18 6.64 -13.49
N GLU A 468 33.91 6.49 -13.85
CA GLU A 468 32.76 6.56 -12.95
C GLU A 468 32.71 5.35 -12.01
N VAL A 469 33.03 4.16 -12.53
CA VAL A 469 33.09 2.94 -11.72
C VAL A 469 34.26 2.98 -10.75
N GLU A 470 35.42 3.47 -11.19
CA GLU A 470 36.57 3.70 -10.31
C GLU A 470 36.22 4.67 -9.18
N GLU A 471 35.52 5.76 -9.48
CA GLU A 471 35.07 6.72 -8.49
C GLU A 471 34.16 6.07 -7.44
N LEU A 472 33.17 5.29 -7.87
CA LEU A 472 32.27 4.54 -6.99
C LEU A 472 33.01 3.53 -6.09
N VAL A 473 34.05 2.87 -6.64
CA VAL A 473 34.90 1.96 -5.86
C VAL A 473 35.69 2.73 -4.79
N ARG A 474 36.24 3.91 -5.12
CA ARG A 474 36.96 4.77 -4.18
C ARG A 474 36.03 5.29 -3.06
N VAL A 475 34.80 5.67 -3.39
CA VAL A 475 33.77 6.04 -2.41
C VAL A 475 33.45 4.85 -1.50
N ARG A 476 33.25 3.66 -2.07
CA ARG A 476 32.96 2.43 -1.31
C ARG A 476 34.08 2.07 -0.32
N LEU A 477 35.33 2.32 -0.70
CA LEU A 477 36.51 2.07 0.14
C LEU A 477 36.72 3.15 1.22
N GLY A 478 35.93 4.23 1.21
CA GLY A 478 36.12 5.36 2.10
C GLY A 478 37.33 6.23 1.74
N ILE A 479 37.88 6.08 0.53
CA ILE A 479 38.99 6.91 0.01
C ILE A 479 38.45 8.28 -0.39
N LYS A 480 37.25 8.32 -1.00
CA LYS A 480 36.51 9.53 -1.31
C LYS A 480 35.25 9.63 -0.45
N GLN A 481 34.79 10.86 -0.22
CA GLN A 481 33.61 11.11 0.61
C GLN A 481 32.35 10.60 -0.09
N ASP A 482 31.54 9.84 0.66
CA ASP A 482 30.21 9.42 0.24
C ASP A 482 29.21 10.57 0.45
N LEU A 483 28.12 10.52 -0.30
CA LEU A 483 26.95 11.35 -0.05
C LEU A 483 26.40 11.01 1.35
N LYS A 484 26.74 11.83 2.36
CA LYS A 484 26.39 11.57 3.76
C LYS A 484 24.87 11.59 3.98
N ILE A 485 24.42 10.55 4.68
CA ILE A 485 23.03 10.19 5.02
C ILE A 485 22.39 11.05 6.13
N THR A 486 23.09 11.98 6.76
CA THR A 486 22.53 12.76 7.87
C THR A 486 22.04 14.11 7.38
N GLY A 487 20.72 14.21 7.14
CA GLY A 487 20.04 15.48 6.88
C GLY A 487 18.63 15.32 6.31
N PRO A 488 17.83 16.40 6.24
CA PRO A 488 16.44 16.40 5.79
C PRO A 488 16.20 15.83 4.38
N LEU A 489 17.25 15.77 3.56
CA LEU A 489 17.23 15.22 2.20
C LEU A 489 17.08 13.68 2.22
N PHE A 490 17.80 13.01 3.12
CA PHE A 490 17.78 11.57 3.22
C PHE A 490 16.52 11.04 3.93
N ASP A 491 16.02 11.77 4.92
CA ASP A 491 14.75 11.43 5.59
C ASP A 491 13.57 11.48 4.61
N ARG A 492 13.59 12.46 3.68
CA ARG A 492 12.61 12.56 2.58
C ARG A 492 12.81 11.50 1.50
N PHE A 493 14.06 11.16 1.18
CA PHE A 493 14.37 10.06 0.26
C PHE A 493 13.87 8.71 0.78
N GLN A 494 14.02 8.44 2.08
CA GLN A 494 13.44 7.26 2.72
C GLN A 494 11.91 7.30 2.75
N ALA A 495 11.31 8.47 2.96
CA ALA A 495 9.85 8.63 2.97
C ALA A 495 9.19 8.27 1.61
N LEU A 496 9.95 8.33 0.51
CA LEU A 496 9.51 7.91 -0.83
C LEU A 496 9.86 6.43 -1.15
N ASP A 497 10.61 5.74 -0.29
CA ASP A 497 11.30 4.49 -0.63
C ASP A 497 10.40 3.24 -0.73
N GLN A 498 9.30 3.19 0.02
CA GLN A 498 8.53 1.95 0.18
C GLN A 498 7.47 1.72 -0.91
N GLU A 499 7.04 2.75 -1.66
CA GLU A 499 5.85 2.65 -2.53
C GLU A 499 6.07 3.13 -3.98
N SER A 500 7.15 3.85 -4.28
CA SER A 500 7.40 4.41 -5.62
C SER A 500 8.20 3.49 -6.54
N ALA A 501 7.71 3.32 -7.77
CA ALA A 501 8.37 2.63 -8.88
C ALA A 501 9.53 3.47 -9.46
N VAL A 502 9.35 4.79 -9.58
CA VAL A 502 10.38 5.73 -10.04
C VAL A 502 10.53 6.86 -9.03
N ARG A 503 11.76 7.26 -8.75
CA ARG A 503 12.09 8.40 -7.90
C ARG A 503 13.13 9.30 -8.53
N LEU A 504 12.90 10.59 -8.43
CA LEU A 504 13.84 11.62 -8.84
C LEU A 504 14.06 12.57 -7.67
N ILE A 505 15.32 12.81 -7.31
CA ILE A 505 15.69 13.75 -6.25
C ILE A 505 16.76 14.69 -6.78
N SER A 506 16.72 15.94 -6.34
CA SER A 506 17.80 16.88 -6.55
C SER A 506 18.10 17.68 -5.28
N SER A 507 19.38 17.78 -4.95
CA SER A 507 19.93 18.72 -3.96
C SER A 507 20.18 20.11 -4.57
N ASP A 508 20.12 20.21 -5.90
CA ASP A 508 20.22 21.45 -6.66
C ASP A 508 19.12 21.51 -7.73
N PRO A 509 17.85 21.74 -7.32
CA PRO A 509 16.71 21.71 -8.23
C PRO A 509 16.82 22.64 -9.47
N PRO A 510 17.38 23.86 -9.38
CA PRO A 510 17.59 24.73 -10.55
C PRO A 510 18.41 24.08 -11.67
N ASN A 511 19.34 23.18 -11.34
CA ASN A 511 20.18 22.48 -12.32
C ASN A 511 19.55 21.19 -12.86
N LEU A 512 18.36 20.79 -12.38
CA LEU A 512 17.67 19.58 -12.84
C LEU A 512 17.43 19.52 -14.37
N PRO A 513 17.13 20.63 -15.08
CA PRO A 513 17.01 20.64 -16.54
C PRO A 513 18.33 20.36 -17.30
N ARG A 514 19.49 20.39 -16.62
CA ARG A 514 20.77 19.92 -17.21
C ARG A 514 20.83 18.39 -17.24
N TYR A 515 20.16 17.74 -16.30
CA TYR A 515 20.20 16.30 -16.10
C TYR A 515 19.05 15.56 -16.75
N PHE A 516 17.92 16.21 -17.02
CA PHE A 516 16.71 15.62 -17.60
C PHE A 516 16.04 16.62 -18.54
N SER A 517 15.21 16.15 -19.47
CA SER A 517 14.38 17.06 -20.25
C SER A 517 13.43 17.84 -19.31
N PRO A 518 13.08 19.11 -19.60
CA PRO A 518 12.33 19.96 -18.67
C PRO A 518 11.03 19.30 -18.20
N ILE A 519 10.80 19.19 -16.89
CA ILE A 519 9.59 18.53 -16.31
C ILE A 519 8.73 19.54 -15.55
N PHE A 520 9.38 20.37 -14.74
CA PHE A 520 8.73 21.34 -13.85
C PHE A 520 9.21 22.73 -14.22
N MET A 521 8.29 23.70 -14.14
CA MET A 521 8.63 25.11 -14.40
C MET A 521 9.84 25.58 -13.59
N ARG A 522 10.71 26.35 -14.23
CA ARG A 522 11.87 26.97 -13.58
C ARG A 522 11.53 27.73 -12.30
N GLU A 523 10.43 28.48 -12.29
CA GLU A 523 9.97 29.22 -11.10
C GLU A 523 9.82 28.32 -9.85
N LEU A 524 9.37 27.07 -10.03
CA LEU A 524 9.23 26.10 -8.94
C LEU A 524 10.59 25.57 -8.49
N LEU A 525 11.47 25.27 -9.45
CA LEU A 525 12.81 24.74 -9.18
C LEU A 525 13.69 25.79 -8.50
N ASP A 526 13.66 27.04 -8.96
CA ASP A 526 14.42 28.17 -8.42
C ASP A 526 14.02 28.52 -6.97
N ALA A 527 12.75 28.30 -6.62
CA ALA A 527 12.25 28.51 -5.26
C ALA A 527 12.59 27.37 -4.28
N THR A 528 13.04 26.21 -4.78
CA THR A 528 13.17 24.98 -4.02
C THR A 528 14.64 24.68 -3.67
N GLN A 529 14.94 24.42 -2.39
CA GLN A 529 16.26 23.97 -1.94
C GLN A 529 16.50 22.49 -2.23
N ILE A 530 15.48 21.66 -2.01
CA ILE A 530 15.55 20.20 -2.19
C ILE A 530 14.27 19.75 -2.86
N PHE A 531 14.43 19.03 -3.97
CA PHE A 531 13.33 18.50 -4.75
C PHE A 531 13.28 16.98 -4.66
N GLY A 532 12.08 16.43 -4.53
CA GLY A 532 11.83 15.00 -4.63
C GLY A 532 10.52 14.71 -5.35
N LEU A 533 10.54 13.75 -6.27
CA LEU A 533 9.40 13.21 -6.98
C LEU A 533 9.40 11.69 -6.81
N GLY A 534 8.25 11.13 -6.44
CA GLY A 534 7.97 9.70 -6.45
C GLY A 534 6.76 9.41 -7.33
N LEU A 535 6.86 8.36 -8.15
CA LEU A 535 5.78 7.86 -9.00
C LEU A 535 5.49 6.40 -8.70
N THR A 536 4.21 6.06 -8.59
CA THR A 536 3.71 4.68 -8.56
C THR A 536 2.84 4.48 -9.80
N LEU A 537 3.22 3.55 -10.68
CA LEU A 537 2.61 3.37 -12.01
C LEU A 537 1.43 2.39 -11.96
N GLY A 538 0.73 2.34 -10.83
CA GLY A 538 -0.48 1.54 -10.64
C GLY A 538 -1.69 2.13 -11.38
N ASN A 539 -2.88 1.63 -11.06
CA ASN A 539 -4.13 2.19 -11.54
C ASN A 539 -4.98 2.66 -10.34
N PRO A 540 -5.12 3.99 -10.10
CA PRO A 540 -4.55 5.10 -10.87
C PRO A 540 -3.04 5.31 -10.63
N VAL A 541 -2.37 6.02 -11.55
CA VAL A 541 -0.97 6.46 -11.37
C VAL A 541 -0.94 7.53 -10.29
N LYS A 542 -0.05 7.38 -9.30
CA LYS A 542 0.07 8.33 -8.19
C LYS A 542 1.41 9.04 -8.24
N GLY A 543 1.35 10.36 -8.15
CA GLY A 543 2.51 11.24 -8.03
C GLY A 543 2.59 11.86 -6.64
N ARG A 544 3.79 11.90 -6.10
CA ARG A 544 4.11 12.57 -4.84
C ARG A 544 5.32 13.46 -5.03
N VAL A 545 5.16 14.75 -4.77
CA VAL A 545 6.23 15.75 -4.84
C VAL A 545 6.51 16.27 -3.44
N LEU A 546 7.79 16.21 -3.04
CA LEU A 546 8.29 16.70 -1.76
C LEU A 546 9.27 17.83 -2.03
N LEU A 547 8.97 19.01 -1.50
CA LEU A 547 9.78 20.20 -1.70
C LEU A 547 10.23 20.77 -0.36
N LYS A 548 11.47 21.23 -0.29
CA LYS A 548 11.98 22.01 0.83
C LYS A 548 12.23 23.44 0.39
N MET A 549 11.61 24.39 1.07
CA MET A 549 11.75 25.82 0.81
C MET A 549 12.80 26.47 1.71
N ASN A 550 13.20 27.69 1.35
CA ASN A 550 14.10 28.52 2.15
C ASN A 550 13.53 28.94 3.51
N SER A 551 12.20 29.03 3.64
CA SER A 551 11.52 29.41 4.89
C SER A 551 10.12 28.79 4.99
N SER A 552 9.55 28.75 6.20
CA SER A 552 8.17 28.30 6.42
C SER A 552 7.16 29.18 5.68
N LYS A 553 7.39 30.50 5.68
CA LYS A 553 6.52 31.45 4.96
C LYS A 553 6.49 31.16 3.45
N ALA A 554 7.65 30.89 2.85
CA ALA A 554 7.73 30.53 1.43
C ALA A 554 7.03 29.19 1.13
N ALA A 555 7.06 28.23 2.06
CA ALA A 555 6.32 26.98 1.94
C ALA A 555 4.81 27.20 1.94
N ASP A 556 4.29 28.01 2.86
CA ASP A 556 2.86 28.33 2.92
C ASP A 556 2.40 29.14 1.71
N GLU A 557 3.19 30.12 1.26
CA GLU A 557 2.92 30.90 0.04
C GLU A 557 2.89 30.02 -1.21
N LEU A 558 3.83 29.08 -1.37
CA LEU A 558 3.81 28.14 -2.48
C LEU A 558 2.61 27.21 -2.39
N ALA A 559 2.32 26.66 -1.20
CA ALA A 559 1.17 25.78 -1.02
C ALA A 559 -0.15 26.48 -1.37
N GLN A 560 -0.30 27.76 -0.99
CA GLN A 560 -1.45 28.57 -1.40
C GLN A 560 -1.49 28.78 -2.92
N LYS A 561 -0.37 29.16 -3.55
CA LYS A 561 -0.30 29.33 -5.02
C LYS A 561 -0.65 28.06 -5.79
N VAL A 562 -0.22 26.88 -5.31
CA VAL A 562 -0.56 25.60 -5.93
C VAL A 562 -2.04 25.25 -5.72
N ARG A 563 -2.65 25.63 -4.59
CA ARG A 563 -4.11 25.48 -4.37
C ARG A 563 -4.92 26.38 -5.29
N ASP A 564 -4.48 27.62 -5.47
CA ASP A 564 -5.20 28.64 -6.24
C ASP A 564 -5.05 28.41 -7.75
N GLU A 565 -3.85 28.05 -8.22
CA GLU A 565 -3.53 27.86 -9.64
C GLU A 565 -2.84 26.50 -9.94
N PRO A 566 -3.45 25.35 -9.62
CA PRO A 566 -2.79 24.05 -9.78
C PRO A 566 -2.39 23.76 -11.24
N GLN A 567 -3.18 24.24 -12.20
CA GLN A 567 -2.93 24.11 -13.65
C GLN A 567 -1.67 24.83 -14.13
N ARG A 568 -1.20 25.85 -13.40
CA ARG A 568 0.07 26.51 -13.70
C ARG A 568 1.22 25.70 -13.10
N TRP A 569 1.12 25.39 -11.81
CA TRP A 569 2.22 24.80 -11.02
C TRP A 569 2.49 23.32 -11.28
N LEU A 570 1.46 22.57 -11.70
CA LEU A 570 1.53 21.14 -11.97
C LEU A 570 1.34 20.83 -13.47
N ARG A 571 1.78 21.73 -14.35
CA ARG A 571 1.88 21.48 -15.79
C ARG A 571 3.28 20.99 -16.14
N LEU A 572 3.36 20.02 -17.05
CA LEU A 572 4.63 19.60 -17.63
C LEU A 572 5.18 20.75 -18.49
N GLU A 573 6.37 21.26 -18.15
CA GLU A 573 6.99 22.41 -18.81
C GLU A 573 7.07 22.20 -20.34
N ASP A 574 6.89 23.23 -21.16
CA ASP A 574 6.87 23.07 -22.64
C ASP A 574 5.82 22.04 -23.16
N SER A 575 4.69 21.85 -22.47
CA SER A 575 3.57 21.03 -22.95
C SER A 575 2.22 21.48 -22.38
N GLU A 576 1.13 21.00 -23.00
CA GLU A 576 -0.25 21.19 -22.53
C GLU A 576 -0.68 20.15 -21.48
N PHE A 577 0.18 19.17 -21.15
CA PHE A 577 -0.17 18.07 -20.24
C PHE A 577 -0.10 18.50 -18.78
N LEU A 578 -1.17 18.23 -18.04
CA LEU A 578 -1.24 18.41 -16.59
C LEU A 578 -0.80 17.15 -15.85
N LEU A 579 -0.04 17.32 -14.78
CA LEU A 579 0.42 16.23 -13.91
C LEU A 579 -0.70 15.67 -13.02
N TYR A 580 -1.86 16.30 -12.96
CA TYR A 580 -2.97 15.89 -12.09
C TYR A 580 -4.28 15.68 -12.85
N ALA A 581 -5.04 14.67 -12.46
CA ALA A 581 -6.40 14.37 -12.95
C ALA A 581 -7.50 14.91 -12.02
N GLN A 582 -7.15 15.16 -10.75
CA GLN A 582 -8.03 15.66 -9.70
C GLN A 582 -7.28 16.69 -8.85
N PRO A 583 -7.97 17.62 -8.17
CA PRO A 583 -7.32 18.63 -7.34
C PRO A 583 -6.27 18.01 -6.40
N PRO A 584 -5.02 18.50 -6.41
CA PRO A 584 -3.93 17.91 -5.64
C PRO A 584 -4.15 18.10 -4.13
N GLU A 585 -3.79 17.08 -3.34
CA GLU A 585 -3.72 17.19 -1.89
C GLU A 585 -2.39 17.84 -1.51
N ILE A 586 -2.44 18.92 -0.73
CA ILE A 586 -1.25 19.69 -0.35
C ILE A 586 -1.17 19.72 1.17
N ALA A 587 0.02 19.43 1.71
CA ALA A 587 0.34 19.52 3.13
C ALA A 587 1.63 20.34 3.32
N THR A 588 1.66 21.18 4.36
CA THR A 588 2.85 21.94 4.75
C THR A 588 3.30 21.55 6.15
N GLU A 589 4.61 21.41 6.34
CA GLU A 589 5.22 21.13 7.64
C GLU A 589 6.54 21.89 7.76
N GLY A 590 6.52 23.01 8.48
CA GLY A 590 7.65 23.92 8.60
C GLY A 590 8.12 24.41 7.22
N THR A 591 9.35 24.08 6.83
CA THR A 591 9.91 24.42 5.49
C THR A 591 9.52 23.44 4.39
N GLY A 592 8.73 22.41 4.70
CA GLY A 592 8.32 21.37 3.77
C GLY A 592 6.97 21.63 3.12
N VAL A 593 6.90 21.35 1.81
CA VAL A 593 5.64 21.22 1.06
C VAL A 593 5.56 19.81 0.50
N GLU A 594 4.45 19.13 0.73
CA GLU A 594 4.12 17.84 0.16
C GLU A 594 2.87 17.97 -0.72
N ILE A 595 2.97 17.49 -1.96
CA ILE A 595 1.89 17.53 -2.95
C ILE A 595 1.63 16.10 -3.43
N ARG A 596 0.39 15.62 -3.30
CA ARG A 596 -0.05 14.31 -3.79
C ARG A 596 -1.13 14.48 -4.84
N PHE A 597 -1.03 13.72 -5.93
CA PHE A 597 -1.97 13.81 -7.05
C PHE A 597 -2.03 12.52 -7.85
N ASN A 598 -3.14 12.31 -8.54
CA ASN A 598 -3.30 11.23 -9.52
C ASN A 598 -2.85 11.73 -10.89
N VAL A 599 -1.91 11.04 -11.53
CA VAL A 599 -1.34 11.46 -12.82
C VAL A 599 -2.15 10.82 -13.96
N PRO A 600 -2.62 11.60 -14.96
CA PRO A 600 -3.16 11.02 -16.19
C PRO A 600 -2.13 10.13 -16.89
N GLU A 601 -2.61 9.08 -17.57
CA GLU A 601 -1.72 8.09 -18.21
C GLU A 601 -0.76 8.72 -19.24
N ASP A 602 -1.27 9.60 -20.10
CA ASP A 602 -0.47 10.29 -21.12
C ASP A 602 0.58 11.23 -20.49
N SER A 603 0.21 11.95 -19.43
CA SER A 603 1.13 12.79 -18.66
C SER A 603 2.22 11.96 -17.98
N ALA A 604 1.87 10.79 -17.43
CA ALA A 604 2.84 9.88 -16.82
C ALA A 604 3.83 9.35 -17.87
N ARG A 605 3.34 9.02 -19.08
CA ARG A 605 4.17 8.58 -20.21
C ARG A 605 5.16 9.67 -20.64
N LEU A 606 4.69 10.90 -20.87
CA LEU A 606 5.55 12.03 -21.23
C LEU A 606 6.57 12.37 -20.15
N LEU A 607 6.16 12.33 -18.88
CA LEU A 607 7.08 12.52 -17.75
C LEU A 607 8.21 11.48 -17.78
N LEU A 608 7.88 10.20 -17.93
CA LEU A 608 8.88 9.14 -17.99
C LEU A 608 9.79 9.27 -19.21
N GLN A 609 9.28 9.70 -20.37
CA GLN A 609 10.11 10.01 -21.54
C GLN A 609 11.12 11.13 -21.24
N ARG A 610 10.71 12.17 -20.52
CA ARG A 610 11.57 13.29 -20.15
C ARG A 610 12.64 12.92 -19.12
N VAL A 611 12.28 12.10 -18.15
CA VAL A 611 13.24 11.50 -17.19
C VAL A 611 14.20 10.54 -17.89
N ALA A 612 13.72 9.80 -18.90
CA ALA A 612 14.53 8.89 -19.69
C ALA A 612 15.38 9.60 -20.77
N LYS A 613 15.16 10.90 -21.01
CA LYS A 613 15.75 11.68 -22.13
C LYS A 613 15.41 11.13 -23.52
N THR A 614 14.21 10.58 -23.68
CA THR A 614 13.76 9.96 -24.93
C THR A 614 12.74 10.81 -25.69
N SER A 615 12.25 11.91 -25.10
CA SER A 615 11.41 12.87 -25.81
C SER A 615 12.22 13.62 -26.86
N SER A 616 11.71 13.69 -28.10
CA SER A 616 12.25 14.59 -29.13
C SER A 616 12.21 16.04 -28.63
N SER A 617 13.34 16.75 -28.67
CA SER A 617 13.36 18.20 -28.42
C SER A 617 12.30 18.90 -29.28
N PRO A 618 11.57 19.90 -28.77
CA PRO A 618 10.75 20.72 -29.63
C PRO A 618 11.64 21.37 -30.67
N THR A 619 11.36 21.10 -31.94
CA THR A 619 11.87 21.88 -33.07
C THR A 619 11.50 23.32 -32.77
N VAL A 620 12.49 24.15 -32.46
CA VAL A 620 12.31 25.60 -32.45
C VAL A 620 11.95 25.95 -33.90
N ALA A 621 10.67 26.17 -34.16
CA ALA A 621 10.24 26.90 -35.33
C ALA A 621 10.89 28.28 -35.19
N GLY A 622 11.84 28.57 -36.07
CA GLY A 622 12.44 29.89 -36.16
C GLY A 622 11.38 30.90 -36.54
N ASP A 623 11.33 31.98 -35.77
CA ASP A 623 11.00 33.31 -36.28
C ASP A 623 12.29 34.16 -36.19
#